data_AF-A0A376L5Z8-F1
#
_entry.id   AF-A0A376L5Z8-F1
#
_cell.length_a   1.000
_cell.length_b   1.000
_cell.length_c   1.000
_cell.angle_alpha   90.00
_cell.angle_beta   90.00
_cell.angle_gamma   90.00
#
_symmetry.space_group_name_H-M   'P 1'
#
loop_
_entity.id
_entity.type
_entity.pdbx_description
1 polymer ?
#
loop_
_entity_poly.entity_id
_entity_poly.type
_entity_poly.pdbx_seq_one_letter_code
_entity_poly.pdbx_strand_id
1 'polypeptide(L)'
;MFQRHAPLAVRLDGTQFQLKWMWQMLRNCDTSHYMENKGRMVRLAEYSRDCLKALRAETNIQYEGRQGGTLQLFRTEQQYENATRDIAVLEDAGVPYQLLESSRLAEVEPALAEVAHKLTGGLQLPNDETGDCQLFTQNLARMAEQAGVKFRFNTPVDQLLLRRRANLRREVWR
;
A
#
# COMPACT_ATOMS: atom_id res chain seq x y z
N MET A 1 -6.52 -13.67 -19.84
CA MET A 1 -7.15 -12.60 -20.66
C MET A 1 -8.64 -12.83 -20.90
N PHE A 2 -9.12 -14.09 -20.98
CA PHE A 2 -10.55 -14.44 -21.13
C PHE A 2 -11.26 -14.83 -19.81
N GLN A 3 -10.69 -14.49 -18.65
CA GLN A 3 -11.36 -14.70 -17.37
C GLN A 3 -12.31 -13.53 -17.10
N ARG A 4 -13.46 -13.80 -16.46
CA ARG A 4 -14.49 -12.80 -16.10
C ARG A 4 -13.93 -11.63 -15.25
N HIS A 5 -12.79 -11.84 -14.58
CA HIS A 5 -12.04 -10.84 -13.82
C HIS A 5 -10.57 -10.81 -14.27
N ALA A 6 -10.32 -10.58 -15.57
CA ALA A 6 -8.95 -10.38 -16.02
C ALA A 6 -8.34 -9.15 -15.32
N PRO A 7 -7.14 -9.25 -14.72
CA PRO A 7 -6.50 -8.14 -13.99
C PRO A 7 -6.14 -6.95 -14.89
N LEU A 8 -6.23 -7.13 -16.21
CA LEU A 8 -6.09 -6.08 -17.21
C LEU A 8 -7.23 -6.20 -18.24
N ALA A 9 -8.15 -5.23 -18.22
CA ALA A 9 -9.18 -5.07 -19.23
C ALA A 9 -8.74 -4.00 -20.24
N VAL A 10 -8.28 -4.41 -21.42
CA VAL A 10 -7.87 -3.49 -22.48
C VAL A 10 -9.05 -3.24 -23.42
N ARG A 11 -9.54 -2.00 -23.46
CA ARG A 11 -10.45 -1.54 -24.53
C ARG A 11 -9.65 -0.80 -25.58
N LEU A 12 -9.50 -1.40 -26.75
CA LEU A 12 -8.79 -0.78 -27.85
C LEU A 12 -9.59 0.42 -28.39
N ASP A 13 -9.00 1.61 -28.38
CA ASP A 13 -9.58 2.84 -28.95
C ASP A 13 -8.98 3.19 -30.33
N GLY A 14 -7.95 2.44 -30.76
CA GLY A 14 -7.30 2.58 -32.07
C GLY A 14 -6.36 3.78 -32.20
N THR A 15 -6.12 4.54 -31.12
CA THR A 15 -5.30 5.74 -31.16
C THR A 15 -3.80 5.43 -31.12
N GLN A 16 -2.99 6.27 -31.78
CA GLN A 16 -1.52 6.18 -31.70
C GLN A 16 -1.01 6.39 -30.27
N PHE A 17 -1.72 7.21 -29.49
CA PHE A 17 -1.44 7.42 -28.07
C PHE A 17 -1.58 6.11 -27.28
N GLN A 18 -2.69 5.39 -27.46
CA GLN A 18 -2.93 4.12 -26.78
C GLN A 18 -1.87 3.09 -27.14
N LEU A 19 -1.49 2.96 -28.42
CA LEU A 19 -0.43 2.04 -28.84
C LEU A 19 0.93 2.39 -28.22
N LYS A 20 1.31 3.68 -28.21
CA LYS A 20 2.55 4.15 -27.58
C LYS A 20 2.54 3.91 -26.07
N TRP A 21 1.40 4.10 -25.42
CA TRP A 21 1.24 3.85 -24.00
C TRP A 21 1.31 2.35 -23.67
N MET A 22 0.62 1.50 -24.44
CA MET A 22 0.67 0.05 -24.29
C MET A 22 2.09 -0.49 -24.45
N TRP A 23 2.84 0.01 -25.44
CA TRP A 23 4.22 -0.40 -25.64
C TRP A 23 5.15 0.02 -24.49
N GLN A 24 4.96 1.24 -23.96
CA GLN A 24 5.69 1.69 -22.76
C GLN A 24 5.32 0.85 -21.53
N MET A 25 4.04 0.52 -21.36
CA MET A 25 3.56 -0.32 -20.26
C MET A 25 4.20 -1.72 -20.34
N LEU A 26 4.19 -2.35 -21.52
CA LEU A 26 4.83 -3.64 -21.76
C LEU A 26 6.34 -3.63 -21.47
N ARG A 27 7.05 -2.54 -21.79
CA ARG A 27 8.48 -2.39 -21.46
C ARG A 27 8.75 -2.34 -19.96
N ASN A 28 7.76 -2.01 -19.14
CA ASN A 28 7.84 -2.05 -17.68
C ASN A 28 7.33 -3.37 -17.09
N CYS A 29 6.79 -4.28 -17.91
CA CYS A 29 6.39 -5.63 -17.50
C CYS A 29 7.58 -6.60 -17.50
N ASP A 30 8.71 -6.18 -16.94
CA ASP A 30 9.91 -6.99 -16.74
C ASP A 30 10.10 -7.31 -15.24
N THR A 31 10.70 -8.46 -14.96
CA THR A 31 11.00 -8.92 -13.60
C THR A 31 11.95 -7.97 -12.86
N SER A 32 12.92 -7.35 -13.52
CA SER A 32 13.83 -6.39 -12.88
C SER A 32 13.09 -5.15 -12.38
N HIS A 33 12.24 -4.54 -13.22
CA HIS A 33 11.40 -3.40 -12.82
C HIS A 33 10.40 -3.79 -11.73
N TYR A 34 9.86 -5.01 -11.78
CA TYR A 34 8.98 -5.53 -10.73
C TYR A 34 9.69 -5.58 -9.38
N MET A 35 10.89 -6.18 -9.32
CA MET A 35 11.65 -6.32 -8.07
C MET A 35 12.05 -4.95 -7.50
N GLU A 36 12.53 -4.03 -8.36
CA GLU A 36 12.91 -2.69 -7.94
C GLU A 36 11.71 -1.89 -7.39
N ASN A 37 10.59 -1.90 -8.12
CA ASN A 37 9.40 -1.18 -7.70
C ASN A 37 8.80 -1.79 -6.43
N LYS A 38 8.80 -3.12 -6.31
CA LYS A 38 8.31 -3.79 -5.11
C LYS A 38 9.16 -3.43 -3.89
N GLY A 39 10.49 -3.46 -4.00
CA GLY A 39 11.37 -3.03 -2.91
C GLY A 39 11.14 -1.58 -2.50
N ARG A 40 10.92 -0.67 -3.46
CA ARG A 40 10.56 0.74 -3.18
C ARG A 40 9.21 0.85 -2.45
N MET A 41 8.20 0.09 -2.89
CA MET A 41 6.88 0.07 -2.25
C MET A 41 6.93 -0.47 -0.83
N VAL A 42 7.69 -1.54 -0.59
CA VAL A 42 7.83 -2.11 0.76
C VAL A 42 8.47 -1.09 1.71
N ARG A 43 9.55 -0.42 1.30
CA ARG A 43 10.16 0.64 2.12
C ARG A 43 9.17 1.78 2.46
N LEU A 44 8.35 2.18 1.50
CA LEU A 44 7.33 3.21 1.74
C LEU A 44 6.24 2.72 2.70
N ALA A 45 5.81 1.47 2.57
CA ALA A 45 4.81 0.85 3.44
C ALA A 45 5.33 0.75 4.89
N GLU A 46 6.56 0.29 5.09
CA GLU A 46 7.21 0.21 6.40
C GLU A 46 7.33 1.59 7.05
N TYR A 47 7.79 2.59 6.29
CA TYR A 47 7.85 3.98 6.76
C TYR A 47 6.46 4.51 7.17
N SER A 48 5.44 4.27 6.34
CA SER A 48 4.06 4.67 6.65
C SER A 48 3.54 4.01 7.93
N ARG A 49 3.87 2.73 8.15
CA ARG A 49 3.50 2.01 9.37
C ARG A 49 4.17 2.63 10.59
N ASP A 50 5.45 2.94 10.51
CA ASP A 50 6.18 3.53 11.63
C ASP A 50 5.66 4.95 11.96
N CYS A 51 5.33 5.74 10.94
CA CYS A 51 4.62 7.01 11.11
C CYS A 51 3.26 6.83 11.79
N LEU A 52 2.48 5.81 11.43
CA LEU A 52 1.18 5.53 12.06
C LEU A 52 1.35 5.14 13.54
N LYS A 53 2.37 4.31 13.86
CA LYS A 53 2.71 3.95 15.23
C LYS A 53 3.08 5.18 16.06
N ALA A 54 3.93 6.04 15.52
CA ALA A 54 4.33 7.30 16.16
C ALA A 54 3.12 8.21 16.39
N LEU A 55 2.32 8.46 15.35
CA LEU A 55 1.10 9.26 15.45
C LEU A 55 0.16 8.75 16.54
N ARG A 56 -0.07 7.44 16.61
CA ARG A 56 -0.91 6.84 17.66
C ARG A 56 -0.31 7.04 19.05
N ALA A 57 0.99 6.81 19.21
CA ALA A 57 1.66 7.00 20.50
C ALA A 57 1.60 8.47 20.97
N GLU A 58 1.77 9.42 20.06
CA GLU A 58 1.79 10.85 20.36
C GLU A 58 0.40 11.43 20.65
N THR A 59 -0.63 10.94 19.94
CA THR A 59 -1.94 11.61 19.90
C THR A 59 -3.08 10.79 20.49
N ASN A 60 -2.84 9.49 20.73
CA ASN A 60 -3.87 8.53 21.13
C ASN A 60 -5.11 8.56 20.20
N ILE A 61 -4.90 8.80 18.90
CA ILE A 61 -5.98 8.83 17.91
C ILE A 61 -6.75 7.50 17.92
N GLN A 62 -8.08 7.60 18.05
CA GLN A 62 -8.98 6.45 18.05
C GLN A 62 -9.52 6.21 16.64
N TYR A 63 -9.40 4.98 16.15
CA TYR A 63 -9.87 4.59 14.81
C TYR A 63 -10.23 3.10 14.73
N GLU A 64 -10.57 2.50 15.87
CA GLU A 64 -10.78 1.04 15.98
C GLU A 64 -9.56 0.22 15.52
N GLY A 65 -8.36 0.76 15.74
CA GLY A 65 -7.11 0.16 15.32
C GLY A 65 -6.82 -1.16 16.05
N ARG A 66 -6.51 -2.22 15.30
CA ARG A 66 -6.06 -3.52 15.82
C ARG A 66 -4.66 -3.84 15.33
N GLN A 67 -3.77 -4.19 16.25
CA GLN A 67 -2.34 -4.45 15.99
C GLN A 67 -2.01 -5.95 16.03
N GLY A 68 -2.97 -6.81 15.71
CA GLY A 68 -2.81 -8.27 15.74
C GLY A 68 -2.09 -8.86 14.52
N GLY A 69 -1.57 -8.03 13.62
CA GLY A 69 -1.05 -8.47 12.34
C GLY A 69 -2.13 -8.79 11.32
N THR A 70 -1.69 -9.27 10.16
CA THR A 70 -2.55 -9.82 9.11
C THR A 70 -2.14 -11.26 8.81
N LEU A 71 -3.11 -12.07 8.39
CA LEU A 71 -2.89 -13.44 7.94
C LEU A 71 -3.52 -13.61 6.55
N GLN A 72 -2.67 -13.77 5.54
CA GLN A 72 -3.09 -14.07 4.18
C GLN A 72 -3.22 -15.59 4.03
N LEU A 73 -4.40 -16.08 3.63
CA LEU A 73 -4.67 -17.52 3.47
C LEU A 73 -4.51 -17.96 2.02
N PHE A 74 -3.90 -19.12 1.81
CA PHE A 74 -3.71 -19.76 0.52
C PHE A 74 -4.56 -21.02 0.40
N ARG A 75 -5.26 -21.17 -0.73
CA ARG A 75 -6.15 -22.32 -1.00
C ARG A 75 -5.55 -23.35 -1.94
N THR A 76 -4.48 -22.99 -2.66
CA THR A 76 -3.82 -23.87 -3.61
C THR A 76 -2.32 -23.88 -3.38
N GLU A 77 -1.66 -24.99 -3.70
CA GLU A 77 -0.20 -25.13 -3.66
C GLU A 77 0.48 -24.07 -4.51
N GLN A 78 -0.06 -23.78 -5.70
CA GLN A 78 0.48 -22.73 -6.56
C GLN A 78 0.46 -21.35 -5.89
N GLN A 79 -0.57 -21.00 -5.12
CA GLN A 79 -0.60 -19.74 -4.38
C GLN A 79 0.46 -19.70 -3.27
N TYR A 80 0.61 -20.82 -2.57
CA TYR A 80 1.59 -20.98 -1.50
C TYR A 80 3.04 -20.87 -2.03
N GLU A 81 3.37 -21.58 -3.12
CA GLU A 81 4.67 -21.49 -3.77
C GLU A 81 4.96 -20.11 -4.34
N ASN A 82 3.94 -19.44 -4.91
CA ASN A 82 4.09 -18.09 -5.42
C ASN A 82 4.39 -17.09 -4.31
N ALA A 83 3.87 -17.29 -3.10
CA ALA A 83 4.17 -16.44 -1.94
C ALA A 83 5.66 -16.50 -1.56
N THR A 84 6.36 -17.61 -1.83
CA THR A 84 7.80 -17.73 -1.61
C THR A 84 8.63 -16.72 -2.42
N ARG A 85 8.15 -16.30 -3.60
CA ARG A 85 8.81 -15.21 -4.36
C ARG A 85 8.64 -13.85 -3.69
N ASP A 86 7.51 -13.65 -3.01
CA ASP A 86 7.22 -12.41 -2.30
C ASP A 86 8.00 -12.32 -0.99
N ILE A 87 8.24 -13.48 -0.35
CA ILE A 87 9.08 -13.63 0.83
C ILE A 87 10.49 -13.08 0.62
N ALA A 88 11.15 -13.38 -0.50
CA ALA A 88 12.50 -12.88 -0.77
C ALA A 88 12.59 -11.35 -0.72
N VAL A 89 11.50 -10.66 -1.09
CA VAL A 89 11.43 -9.20 -1.05
C VAL A 89 11.13 -8.68 0.35
N LEU A 90 10.35 -9.43 1.14
CA LEU A 90 10.13 -9.14 2.56
C LEU A 90 11.43 -9.31 3.37
N GLU A 91 12.20 -10.36 3.09
CA GLU A 91 13.51 -10.62 3.69
C GLU A 91 14.51 -9.51 3.40
N ASP A 92 14.68 -9.12 2.13
CA ASP A 92 15.57 -8.03 1.73
C ASP A 92 15.18 -6.69 2.37
N ALA A 93 13.88 -6.46 2.55
CA ALA A 93 13.36 -5.28 3.21
C ALA A 93 13.33 -5.36 4.75
N GLY A 94 13.72 -6.49 5.35
CA GLY A 94 13.73 -6.69 6.79
C GLY A 94 12.34 -6.72 7.44
N VAL A 95 11.30 -7.04 6.68
CA VAL A 95 9.92 -7.12 7.18
C VAL A 95 9.71 -8.45 7.90
N PRO A 96 9.34 -8.46 9.19
CA PRO A 96 9.05 -9.72 9.88
C PRO A 96 7.83 -10.41 9.25
N TYR A 97 7.98 -11.69 8.96
CA TYR A 97 6.91 -12.52 8.39
C TYR A 97 6.99 -13.94 8.94
N GLN A 98 5.90 -14.70 8.81
CA GLN A 98 5.88 -16.14 9.06
C GLN A 98 5.11 -16.84 7.94
N LEU A 99 5.77 -17.77 7.25
CA LEU A 99 5.09 -18.67 6.32
C LEU A 99 4.64 -19.91 7.10
N LEU A 100 3.33 -20.16 7.09
CA LEU A 100 2.67 -21.18 7.90
C LEU A 100 2.05 -22.25 7.00
N GLU A 101 2.31 -23.50 7.32
CA GLU A 101 1.55 -24.62 6.76
C GLU A 101 0.12 -24.63 7.33
N SER A 102 -0.79 -25.31 6.62
CA SER A 102 -2.20 -25.39 7.00
C SER A 102 -2.44 -25.82 8.45
N SER A 103 -1.64 -26.76 8.95
CA SER A 103 -1.71 -27.28 10.34
C SER A 103 -1.42 -26.22 11.40
N ARG A 104 -0.62 -25.20 11.06
CA ARG A 104 -0.18 -24.13 11.98
C ARG A 104 -1.11 -22.92 11.97
N LEU A 105 -2.05 -22.84 11.03
CA LEU A 105 -2.97 -21.69 10.92
C LEU A 105 -3.84 -21.50 12.16
N ALA A 106 -4.23 -22.60 12.80
CA ALA A 106 -5.04 -22.56 14.03
C ALA A 106 -4.29 -21.98 15.24
N GLU A 107 -2.96 -21.91 15.20
CA GLU A 107 -2.15 -21.27 16.24
C GLU A 107 -2.27 -19.75 16.19
N VAL A 108 -2.56 -19.18 15.01
CA VAL A 108 -2.77 -17.74 14.81
C VAL A 108 -4.24 -17.37 14.96
N GLU A 109 -5.14 -18.12 14.31
CA GLU A 109 -6.59 -17.92 14.38
C GLU A 109 -7.31 -19.26 14.63
N PRO A 110 -7.73 -19.53 15.88
CA PRO A 110 -8.36 -20.79 16.26
C PRO A 110 -9.60 -21.15 15.44
N ALA A 111 -10.33 -20.15 14.92
CA ALA A 111 -11.50 -20.39 14.08
C ALA A 111 -11.16 -21.10 12.75
N LEU A 112 -9.89 -21.11 12.34
CA LEU A 112 -9.45 -21.80 11.12
C LEU A 112 -9.29 -23.31 11.27
N ALA A 113 -9.30 -23.85 12.51
CA ALA A 113 -9.10 -25.28 12.75
C ALA A 113 -10.06 -26.17 11.95
N GLU A 114 -11.35 -25.81 11.91
CA GLU A 114 -12.41 -26.56 11.21
C GLU A 114 -12.29 -26.53 9.68
N VAL A 115 -11.55 -25.56 9.13
CA VAL A 115 -11.44 -25.34 7.68
C VAL A 115 -10.02 -25.53 7.16
N ALA A 116 -9.08 -25.98 8.00
CA ALA A 116 -7.69 -26.20 7.62
C ALA A 116 -7.56 -27.11 6.37
N HIS A 117 -8.41 -28.13 6.26
CA HIS A 117 -8.44 -29.03 5.09
C HIS A 117 -8.74 -28.34 3.74
N LYS A 118 -9.23 -27.10 3.74
CA LYS A 118 -9.49 -26.30 2.53
C LYS A 118 -8.35 -25.33 2.19
N LEU A 119 -7.33 -25.28 3.04
CA LEU A 119 -6.23 -24.32 2.99
C LEU A 119 -4.92 -25.06 2.84
N THR A 120 -4.02 -24.52 2.03
CA THR A 120 -2.68 -25.05 1.83
C THR A 120 -1.68 -24.44 2.82
N GLY A 121 -1.94 -23.21 3.26
CA GLY A 121 -1.13 -22.50 4.26
C GLY A 121 -1.49 -21.02 4.34
N GLY A 122 -0.60 -20.21 4.90
CA GLY A 122 -0.78 -18.78 5.00
C GLY A 122 0.50 -18.00 5.27
N LEU A 123 0.48 -16.71 4.96
CA LEU A 123 1.56 -15.77 5.24
C LEU A 123 1.08 -14.78 6.31
N GLN A 124 1.74 -14.79 7.46
CA GLN A 124 1.46 -13.87 8.55
C GLN A 124 2.43 -12.69 8.52
N LEU A 125 1.90 -11.47 8.66
CA LEU A 125 2.64 -10.23 8.85
C LEU A 125 2.27 -9.65 10.23
N PRO A 126 3.05 -9.95 11.29
CA PRO A 126 2.66 -9.64 12.68
C PRO A 126 2.64 -8.14 12.99
N ASN A 127 3.34 -7.34 12.20
CA ASN A 127 3.43 -5.89 12.41
C ASN A 127 2.33 -5.10 11.70
N ASP A 128 1.54 -5.75 10.85
CA ASP A 128 0.45 -5.10 10.16
C ASP A 128 -0.68 -4.75 11.13
N GLU A 129 -1.44 -3.73 10.75
CA GLU A 129 -2.55 -3.24 11.55
C GLU A 129 -3.79 -3.07 10.67
N THR A 130 -4.96 -3.15 11.29
CA THR A 130 -6.25 -2.85 10.66
C THR A 130 -6.95 -1.75 11.43
N GLY A 131 -7.91 -1.07 10.81
CA GLY A 131 -8.70 -0.04 11.46
C GLY A 131 -9.70 0.60 10.52
N ASP A 132 -10.60 1.42 11.08
CA ASP A 132 -11.62 2.13 10.32
C ASP A 132 -11.03 3.40 9.69
N CYS A 133 -10.97 3.42 8.35
CA CYS A 133 -10.39 4.51 7.59
C CYS A 133 -11.22 5.81 7.65
N GLN A 134 -12.54 5.71 7.81
CA GLN A 134 -13.40 6.87 7.93
C GLN A 134 -13.19 7.56 9.28
N LEU A 135 -13.21 6.79 10.38
CA LEU A 135 -12.93 7.30 11.72
C LEU A 135 -11.53 7.87 11.81
N PHE A 136 -10.53 7.16 11.27
CA PHE A 136 -9.14 7.65 11.23
C PHE A 136 -9.04 9.00 10.54
N THR A 137 -9.57 9.12 9.32
CA THR A 137 -9.44 10.36 8.52
C THR A 137 -10.22 11.52 9.11
N GLN A 138 -11.43 11.29 9.65
CA GLN A 138 -12.21 12.33 10.33
C GLN A 138 -11.53 12.83 11.60
N ASN A 139 -10.96 11.92 12.40
CA ASN A 139 -10.25 12.30 13.62
C ASN A 139 -8.95 13.03 13.31
N LEU A 140 -8.20 12.57 12.31
CA LEU A 140 -6.99 13.23 11.85
C LEU A 140 -7.28 14.65 11.31
N ALA A 141 -8.36 14.82 10.55
CA ALA A 141 -8.78 16.13 10.07
C ALA A 141 -9.08 17.09 11.22
N ARG A 142 -9.81 16.64 12.24
CA ARG A 142 -10.11 17.45 13.44
C ARG A 142 -8.85 17.86 14.19
N MET A 143 -7.89 16.95 14.33
CA MET A 143 -6.60 17.24 14.96
C MET A 143 -5.79 18.26 14.15
N ALA A 144 -5.80 18.16 12.82
CA ALA A 144 -5.17 19.13 11.95
C ALA A 144 -5.83 20.52 12.04
N GLU A 145 -7.16 20.59 12.14
CA GLU A 145 -7.90 21.84 12.38
C GLU A 145 -7.49 22.49 13.69
N GLN A 146 -7.32 21.71 14.76
CA GLN A 146 -6.83 22.19 16.05
C GLN A 146 -5.38 22.72 15.97
N ALA A 147 -4.57 22.15 15.08
CA ALA A 147 -3.22 22.66 14.76
C ALA A 147 -3.22 23.89 13.83
N GLY A 148 -4.40 24.41 13.45
CA GLY A 148 -4.55 25.63 12.65
C GLY A 148 -4.74 25.39 11.15
N VAL A 149 -4.87 24.14 10.70
CA VAL A 149 -5.18 23.83 9.30
C VAL A 149 -6.59 24.29 8.96
N LYS A 150 -6.78 24.86 7.77
CA LYS A 150 -8.09 25.25 7.24
C LYS A 150 -8.45 24.37 6.05
N PHE A 151 -9.37 23.43 6.24
CA PHE A 151 -9.87 22.61 5.14
C PHE A 151 -10.84 23.40 4.26
N ARG A 152 -10.65 23.30 2.94
CA ARG A 152 -11.52 23.90 1.92
C ARG A 152 -12.10 22.79 1.05
N PHE A 153 -13.23 22.26 1.47
CA PHE A 153 -13.96 21.24 0.70
C PHE A 153 -14.73 21.86 -0.45
N ASN A 154 -15.10 21.05 -1.45
CA ASN A 154 -15.86 21.48 -2.63
C ASN A 154 -15.20 22.64 -3.40
N THR A 155 -13.87 22.77 -3.31
CA THR A 155 -13.09 23.81 -3.98
C THR A 155 -12.18 23.16 -5.01
N PRO A 156 -12.59 23.06 -6.29
CA PRO A 156 -11.74 22.51 -7.33
C PRO A 156 -10.50 23.40 -7.52
N VAL A 157 -9.35 22.77 -7.80
CA VAL A 157 -8.11 23.47 -8.11
C VAL A 157 -7.94 23.48 -9.63
N ASP A 158 -8.19 24.63 -10.26
CA ASP A 158 -8.17 24.75 -11.73
C ASP A 158 -6.76 24.98 -12.30
N GLN A 159 -5.93 25.73 -11.57
CA GLN A 159 -4.62 26.14 -12.06
C GLN A 159 -3.61 26.31 -10.93
N LEU A 160 -2.38 25.86 -11.17
CA LEU A 160 -1.22 26.16 -10.35
C LEU A 160 -0.43 27.31 -10.99
N LEU A 161 -0.33 28.44 -10.28
CA LEU A 161 0.48 29.58 -10.73
C LEU A 161 1.94 29.37 -10.33
N LEU A 162 2.78 29.01 -11.30
CA LEU A 162 4.22 28.88 -11.11
C LEU A 162 4.89 30.25 -11.18
N ARG A 163 5.20 30.83 -10.02
CA ARG A 163 6.05 32.01 -9.97
C ARG A 163 7.52 31.59 -10.01
N ARG A 164 8.15 31.68 -11.18
CA ARG A 164 9.62 31.62 -11.27
C ARG A 164 10.17 32.82 -10.50
N ARG A 165 11.01 32.59 -9.49
CA ARG A 165 11.82 33.67 -8.89
C ARG A 165 12.69 34.24 -10.00
N ALA A 166 12.29 35.37 -10.56
CA ALA A 166 13.18 36.17 -11.37
C ALA A 166 14.34 36.61 -10.47
N ASN A 167 15.57 36.49 -10.97
CA ASN A 167 16.78 36.96 -10.33
C ASN A 167 16.53 38.28 -9.62
N LEU A 168 16.77 38.31 -8.30
CA LEU A 168 16.96 39.52 -7.52
C LEU A 168 18.11 40.31 -8.17
N ARG A 169 17.81 41.13 -9.17
CA ARG A 169 18.67 42.24 -9.53
C ARG A 169 18.61 43.19 -8.35
N ARG A 170 19.76 43.38 -7.72
CA ARG A 170 20.05 44.46 -6.77
C ARG A 170 19.56 45.77 -7.38
N GLU A 171 18.40 46.25 -6.97
CA GLU A 171 18.13 47.67 -6.99
C GLU A 171 18.45 48.20 -5.61
N VAL A 172 19.58 48.91 -5.58
CA VAL A 172 20.08 49.72 -4.49
C VAL A 172 19.02 50.80 -4.23
N TRP A 173 18.40 50.77 -3.06
CA TRP A 173 17.63 51.90 -2.55
C TRP A 173 18.59 53.08 -2.38
N ARG A 174 18.29 54.19 -3.05
CA ARG A 174 18.91 55.51 -2.82
C ARG A 174 18.43 56.07 -1.49
#